data_AF-A0A4Y3HXR9-F1
#
_entry.id   AF-A0A4Y3HXR9-F1
#
_cell.length_a   1.000
_cell.length_b   1.000
_cell.length_c   1.000
_cell.angle_alpha   90.00
_cell.angle_beta   90.00
_cell.angle_gamma   90.00
#
_symmetry.space_group_name_H-M   'P 1'
#
loop_
_entity.id
_entity.type
_entity.pdbx_description
1 polymer ?
#
loop_
_entity_poly.entity_id
_entity_poly.type
_entity_poly.pdbx_seq_one_letter_code
_entity_poly.pdbx_strand_id
1 'polypeptide(L)'
;MGVDQGLGMNLKFDDTINVFAGNHGMALDYHFLRGNLSSSAPLSYFVGVGGYVEWDDDFGMRVPVGLDWSFASNWNLYGHVNPELQFHRKAKFKLGAGFGVSYRF
;
A
#
# COMPACT_ATOMS: atom_id res chain seq x y z
N MET A 1 -16.62 9.47 3.66
CA MET A 1 -15.39 9.91 2.99
C MET A 1 -14.28 9.83 4.02
N GLY A 2 -13.52 8.73 4.02
CA GLY A 2 -12.43 8.50 4.96
C GLY A 2 -11.11 8.63 4.23
N VAL A 3 -10.45 9.78 4.36
CA VAL A 3 -9.00 9.83 4.21
C VAL A 3 -8.45 9.42 5.56
N ASP A 4 -8.42 8.11 5.81
CA ASP A 4 -8.00 7.58 7.11
C ASP A 4 -7.23 6.27 6.98
N GLN A 5 -6.16 6.33 6.20
CA GLN A 5 -4.95 5.56 6.50
C GLN A 5 -3.88 6.63 6.68
N GLY A 6 -3.77 7.15 7.91
CA GLY A 6 -2.97 8.31 8.27
C GLY A 6 -1.49 8.26 7.87
N LEU A 7 -0.71 9.22 8.36
CA LEU A 7 0.73 9.26 8.12
C LEU A 7 1.39 7.96 8.62
N GLY A 8 2.19 7.34 7.77
CA GLY A 8 2.88 6.10 8.07
C GLY A 8 4.16 5.96 7.26
N MET A 9 4.97 4.99 7.61
CA MET A 9 6.18 4.65 6.87
C MET A 9 5.91 3.42 6.01
N ASN A 10 6.25 3.52 4.73
CA ASN A 10 6.22 2.41 3.80
C ASN A 10 7.66 2.03 3.44
N LEU A 11 8.04 0.80 3.79
CA LEU A 11 9.32 0.22 3.44
C LEU A 11 9.09 -0.77 2.30
N LYS A 12 9.77 -0.54 1.17
CA LYS A 12 9.72 -1.43 0.01
C LYS A 12 11.02 -2.23 -0.09
N PHE A 13 10.92 -3.54 -0.13
CA PHE A 13 12.03 -4.47 -0.32
C PHE A 13 11.92 -5.13 -1.69
N ASP A 14 12.98 -4.99 -2.50
CA ASP A 14 13.09 -5.53 -3.87
C ASP A 14 11.88 -5.24 -4.76
N ASP A 15 11.18 -4.13 -4.49
CA ASP A 15 9.95 -3.73 -5.18
C ASP A 15 8.81 -4.78 -5.14
N THR A 16 8.97 -5.84 -4.34
CA THR A 16 8.13 -7.03 -4.28
C THR A 16 7.40 -7.13 -2.95
N ILE A 17 8.07 -6.78 -1.84
CA ILE A 17 7.47 -6.81 -0.51
C ILE A 17 7.36 -5.38 0.00
N ASN A 18 6.17 -4.99 0.40
CA ASN A 18 5.92 -3.72 1.06
C ASN A 18 5.47 -3.95 2.50
N VAL A 19 6.10 -3.23 3.41
CA VAL A 19 5.72 -3.20 4.82
C VAL A 19 5.29 -1.78 5.14
N PHE A 20 4.02 -1.63 5.49
CA PHE A 20 3.46 -0.36 5.92
C PHE A 20 3.23 -0.39 7.43
N ALA A 21 3.72 0.62 8.13
CA ALA A 21 3.43 0.86 9.53
C ALA A 21 2.82 2.24 9.68
N GLY A 22 1.57 2.31 10.15
CA GLY A 22 0.82 3.54 10.33
C GLY A 22 0.28 3.67 11.75
N ASN A 23 -0.34 4.82 12.01
CA ASN A 23 -0.91 5.11 13.33
C ASN A 23 -2.01 4.12 13.77
N HIS A 24 -2.69 3.49 12.81
CA HIS A 24 -3.83 2.60 13.08
C HIS A 24 -3.50 1.11 12.93
N GLY A 25 -2.30 0.76 12.47
CA GLY A 25 -1.90 -0.63 12.34
C GLY A 25 -0.66 -0.85 11.48
N MET A 26 -0.41 -2.10 11.16
CA MET A 26 0.61 -2.52 10.20
C MET A 26 -0.01 -3.33 9.07
N ALA A 27 0.59 -3.25 7.89
CA ALA A 27 0.23 -4.07 6.75
C ALA A 27 1.48 -4.64 6.08
N LEU A 28 1.35 -5.86 5.57
CA LEU A 28 2.36 -6.52 4.75
C LEU A 28 1.72 -6.91 3.43
N ASP A 29 2.28 -6.38 2.36
CA ASP A 29 1.79 -6.55 1.00
C ASP A 29 2.85 -7.21 0.12
N TYR A 30 2.44 -8.19 -0.67
CA TYR A 30 3.26 -8.82 -1.71
C TYR A 30 2.78 -8.35 -3.09
N HIS A 31 3.64 -7.65 -3.81
CA HIS A 31 3.40 -7.14 -5.14
C HIS A 31 3.81 -8.18 -6.18
N PHE A 32 2.81 -8.76 -6.86
CA PHE A 32 3.03 -9.77 -7.88
C PHE A 32 2.90 -9.22 -9.31
N LEU A 33 2.26 -8.07 -9.49
CA LEU A 33 2.21 -7.37 -10.77
C LEU A 33 2.75 -5.95 -10.59
N ARG A 34 3.64 -5.58 -11.50
CA ARG A 34 4.17 -4.23 -11.63
C ARG A 34 4.52 -3.97 -13.09
N GLY A 35 4.42 -2.71 -13.51
CA GLY A 35 4.88 -2.30 -14.82
C GLY A 35 5.11 -0.80 -14.90
N ASN A 36 5.91 -0.37 -15.87
CA ASN A 36 6.06 1.05 -16.20
C ASN A 36 4.93 1.45 -17.15
N LEU A 37 4.20 2.51 -16.81
CA LEU A 37 3.13 3.04 -17.65
C LEU A 37 3.68 3.81 -18.86
N SER A 38 4.87 4.38 -18.73
CA SER A 38 5.52 5.14 -19.80
C SER A 38 7.03 4.94 -19.73
N SER A 39 7.68 4.84 -20.89
CA SER A 39 9.15 4.90 -20.98
C SER A 39 9.68 6.33 -20.86
N SER A 40 8.82 7.34 -21.04
CA SER A 40 9.21 8.76 -21.01
C SER A 40 8.94 9.45 -19.68
N ALA A 41 8.10 8.86 -18.81
CA ALA A 41 7.82 9.37 -17.48
C ALA A 41 8.13 8.27 -16.45
N PRO A 42 8.76 8.61 -15.31
CA PRO A 42 9.11 7.63 -14.27
C PRO A 42 7.88 7.21 -13.44
N LEU A 43 6.82 6.80 -14.13
CA LEU A 43 5.54 6.37 -13.57
C LEU A 43 5.40 4.86 -13.73
N SER A 44 5.17 4.18 -12.61
CA SER A 44 4.96 2.74 -12.52
C SER A 44 3.63 2.45 -11.83
N TYR A 45 3.04 1.31 -12.12
CA TYR A 45 1.87 0.80 -11.38
C TYR A 45 2.24 -0.49 -10.66
N PHE A 46 1.51 -0.80 -9.59
CA PHE A 46 1.63 -2.06 -8.88
C PHE A 46 0.26 -2.61 -8.48
N VAL A 47 0.19 -3.93 -8.41
CA VAL A 47 -0.93 -4.69 -7.85
C VAL A 47 -0.32 -5.76 -6.95
N GLY A 48 -0.86 -5.86 -5.74
CA GLY A 48 -0.42 -6.84 -4.76
C GLY A 48 -1.56 -7.47 -4.00
N VAL A 49 -1.19 -8.35 -3.08
CA VAL A 49 -2.08 -8.95 -2.09
C VAL A 49 -1.36 -8.95 -0.76
N GLY A 50 -2.08 -8.68 0.32
CA GLY A 50 -1.49 -8.53 1.63
C GLY A 50 -2.46 -8.78 2.75
N GLY A 51 -1.93 -8.69 3.96
CA GLY A 51 -2.70 -8.70 5.19
C GLY A 51 -2.45 -7.41 5.96
N TYR A 52 -3.43 -7.01 6.76
CA TYR A 52 -3.26 -5.93 7.73
C TYR A 52 -3.74 -6.37 9.11
N VAL A 53 -3.12 -5.77 10.12
CA VAL A 53 -3.49 -5.89 11.53
C VAL A 53 -3.59 -4.48 12.09
N GLU A 54 -4.76 -4.13 12.58
CA GLU A 54 -5.03 -2.90 13.32
C GLU A 54 -4.65 -3.11 14.80
N TRP A 55 -4.32 -2.02 15.50
CA TRP A 55 -3.89 -2.09 16.90
C TRP A 55 -5.02 -2.47 17.88
N ASP A 56 -6.28 -2.44 17.43
CA ASP A 56 -7.49 -2.70 18.19
C ASP A 56 -8.07 -4.12 17.97
N ASP A 57 -7.21 -5.09 17.64
CA ASP A 57 -7.53 -6.51 17.38
C ASP A 57 -8.31 -6.81 16.08
N ASP A 58 -8.42 -5.83 15.18
CA ASP A 58 -8.98 -6.05 13.85
C ASP A 58 -7.90 -6.52 12.87
N PHE A 59 -8.20 -7.57 12.09
CA PHE A 59 -7.31 -8.05 11.04
C PHE A 59 -8.09 -8.42 9.78
N GLY A 60 -7.38 -8.36 8.66
CA GLY A 60 -7.99 -8.59 7.36
C GLY A 60 -6.97 -8.86 6.26
N MET A 61 -7.52 -9.18 5.09
CA MET A 61 -6.77 -9.22 3.85
C MET A 61 -7.01 -7.95 3.05
N ARG A 62 -6.05 -7.57 2.22
CA ARG A 62 -6.13 -6.41 1.34
C ARG A 62 -5.51 -6.68 -0.02
N VAL A 63 -5.97 -5.94 -1.02
CA VAL A 63 -5.44 -6.01 -2.39
C VAL A 63 -4.94 -4.63 -2.80
N PRO A 64 -3.70 -4.25 -2.48
CA PRO A 64 -3.21 -2.92 -2.83
C PRO A 64 -3.06 -2.75 -4.34
N VAL A 65 -3.65 -1.69 -4.87
CA VAL A 65 -3.52 -1.27 -6.27
C VAL A 65 -3.11 0.19 -6.29
N GLY A 66 -1.98 0.50 -6.92
CA GLY A 66 -1.44 1.85 -6.84
C GLY A 66 -0.48 2.23 -7.94
N LEU A 67 -0.03 3.48 -7.86
CA LEU A 67 0.91 4.13 -8.75
C LEU A 67 2.11 4.62 -7.95
N ASP A 68 3.28 4.50 -8.55
CA ASP A 68 4.57 4.97 -8.06
C ASP A 68 5.16 5.96 -9.07
N TRP A 69 5.47 7.17 -8.62
CA TRP A 69 6.12 8.20 -9.41
C TRP A 69 7.48 8.56 -8.82
N SER A 70 8.57 8.21 -9.51
CA SER A 70 9.93 8.57 -9.09
C SER A 70 10.23 10.02 -9.46
N PHE A 71 10.28 10.91 -8.46
CA PHE A 71 10.56 12.33 -8.68
C PHE A 71 12.03 12.69 -8.38
N ALA A 72 12.74 11.89 -7.58
CA ALA A 72 14.15 12.06 -7.28
C ALA A 72 14.86 10.69 -7.16
N SER A 73 16.19 10.67 -7.22
CA SER A 73 16.96 9.45 -6.93
C SER A 73 16.53 8.86 -5.59
N ASN A 74 16.06 7.61 -5.63
CA ASN A 74 15.66 6.82 -4.46
C ASN A 74 14.34 7.25 -3.79
N TRP A 75 13.68 8.33 -4.23
CA TRP A 75 12.44 8.82 -3.64
C TRP A 75 11.28 8.74 -4.64
N ASN A 76 10.22 8.06 -4.22
CA ASN A 76 9.02 7.84 -5.02
C ASN A 76 7.79 8.37 -4.29
N LEU A 77 7.02 9.23 -4.96
CA LEU A 77 5.66 9.56 -4.53
C LEU A 77 4.76 8.39 -4.92
N TYR A 78 3.97 7.85 -4.00
CA TYR A 78 3.07 6.75 -4.28
C TYR A 78 1.65 7.04 -3.83
N GLY A 79 0.69 6.47 -4.53
CA GLY A 79 -0.73 6.50 -4.17
C GLY A 79 -1.34 5.14 -4.42
N HIS A 80 -2.20 4.68 -3.51
CA HIS A 80 -2.86 3.38 -3.62
C HIS A 80 -4.30 3.39 -3.12
N VAL A 81 -5.06 2.44 -3.62
CA VAL A 81 -6.36 2.03 -3.10
C VAL A 81 -6.27 0.56 -2.72
N ASN A 82 -6.92 0.20 -1.62
CA ASN A 82 -6.83 -1.11 -1.01
C ASN A 82 -8.25 -1.62 -0.74
N PRO A 83 -8.84 -2.43 -1.63
CA PRO A 83 -9.96 -3.28 -1.26
C PRO A 83 -9.56 -4.18 -0.09
N GLU A 84 -10.36 -4.16 0.96
CA GLU A 84 -10.06 -4.79 2.24
C GLU A 84 -11.20 -5.71 2.65
N LEU A 85 -10.85 -6.88 3.18
CA LEU A 85 -11.78 -7.84 3.75
C LEU A 85 -11.37 -8.12 5.19
N GLN A 86 -12.12 -7.52 6.12
CA GLN A 86 -11.92 -7.69 7.56
C GLN A 86 -12.62 -8.95 8.05
N PHE A 87 -11.96 -9.75 8.89
CA PHE A 87 -12.49 -11.04 9.39
C PHE A 87 -13.02 -11.00 10.84
N HIS A 88 -13.01 -9.85 11.52
CA HIS A 88 -13.43 -9.76 12.92
C HIS A 88 -14.98 -9.85 13.08
N ARG A 89 -15.44 -10.95 13.70
CA ARG A 89 -16.85 -11.34 13.99
C ARG A 89 -17.79 -11.50 12.78
N LYS A 90 -17.69 -10.67 11.74
CA LYS A 90 -18.40 -10.78 10.45
C LYS A 90 -17.50 -10.25 9.34
N ALA A 91 -17.46 -10.94 8.20
CA ALA A 91 -16.73 -10.47 7.03
C ALA A 91 -17.29 -9.11 6.59
N LYS A 92 -16.46 -8.05 6.67
CA LYS A 92 -16.81 -6.71 6.22
C LYS A 92 -15.88 -6.29 5.09
N PHE A 93 -16.48 -5.88 3.99
CA PHE A 93 -15.74 -5.27 2.90
C PHE A 93 -15.51 -3.79 3.20
N LYS A 94 -14.25 -3.36 3.16
CA LYS A 94 -13.81 -1.98 3.32
C LYS A 94 -13.04 -1.57 2.06
N LEU A 95 -12.93 -0.27 1.83
CA LEU A 95 -12.06 0.28 0.79
C LEU A 95 -11.18 1.34 1.45
N GLY A 96 -9.90 1.03 1.56
CA GLY A 96 -8.86 1.95 1.98
C GLY A 96 -8.29 2.72 0.79
N ALA A 97 -7.79 3.91 1.06
CA ALA A 97 -6.97 4.67 0.11
C ALA A 97 -5.88 5.41 0.89
N GLY A 98 -4.73 5.59 0.25
CA GLY A 98 -3.57 6.23 0.86
C GLY A 98 -2.66 6.84 -0.19
N PHE A 99 -1.86 7.80 0.24
CA PHE A 99 -0.80 8.38 -0.58
C PHE A 99 0.35 8.75 0.34
N GLY A 100 1.57 8.76 -0.19
CA GLY A 100 2.75 9.03 0.62
C GLY A 100 4.02 9.05 -0.19
N VAL A 101 5.13 9.11 0.51
CA VAL A 101 6.47 9.08 -0.07
C VAL A 101 7.16 7.80 0.40
N SER A 102 7.74 7.06 -0.52
CA SER A 102 8.51 5.85 -0.25
C SER A 102 9.96 6.05 -0.64
N TYR A 103 10.85 5.43 0.13
CA TYR A 103 12.27 5.41 -0.15
C TYR A 103 12.67 4.03 -0.66
N ARG A 104 13.44 3.99 -1.75
CA ARG A 104 13.97 2.76 -2.35
C ARG A 104 15.50 2.74 -2.17
N PHE A 105 15.98 1.72 -1.46
CA PHE A 105 17.42 1.45 -1.33
C PHE A 105 18.00 0.88 -2.62
#